data_AF-A0A1Y3MXY2-F1
#
_entry.id   AF-A0A1Y3MXY2-F1
#
_cell.length_a   1.000
_cell.length_b   1.000
_cell.length_c   1.000
_cell.angle_alpha   90.00
_cell.angle_beta   90.00
_cell.angle_gamma   90.00
#
_symmetry.space_group_name_H-M   'P 1'
#
loop_
_entity.id
_entity.type
_entity.pdbx_description
1 polymer ?
#
loop_
_entity_poly.entity_id
_entity_poly.type
_entity_poly.pdbx_seq_one_letter_code
_entity_poly.pdbx_strand_id
1 'polypeptide(L)'
;MINNTVFSNCNFENGIIEVDTDNDTNGYFQIDNSYFYNNTSINGAFLNIKNFYDDFNGNITIMNSKFENNTASNFGGVVYSNSPLTSKLVVFEQCEFLNNNAKSGIISFSKTKETGPTFSNIDTLSSIKGLFSTNPTKLKLNDDYNITIYSGEKIPEGMSCEIYDDYDNYSDFSNFDINNLISYSIENIDDYNIELFGQTKSYCWDNKCEFPPLKIVGNPGTYAVRLRIITFGKYLSFENNYIDLNFEIKTCNETFIHQNVESHRLKSCYEAKCTPKCNNGGKCININLCNCTETLHTGNFFNLGYSYLLTIERNSLTCYLQNIFNNTGFSIVFVTIVVKSLRIYKIFCYGKGTKRAMKNSTMYLIIFSYVSFHLIINIIWIICDKIKLSQGLTDDFKEYKKCTLPKTNIICFRGILTI
;
A
#
# COMPACT_ATOMS: atom_id res chain seq x y z
N MET A 1 -57.77 -1.77 15.56
CA MET A 1 -58.13 -0.39 15.16
C MET A 1 -57.71 0.53 16.29
N ILE A 2 -57.03 1.63 15.96
CA ILE A 2 -56.63 2.69 16.91
C ILE A 2 -57.23 3.99 16.36
N ASN A 3 -57.95 4.75 17.17
CA ASN A 3 -58.59 5.98 16.72
C ASN A 3 -58.54 7.03 17.84
N ASN A 4 -58.26 8.29 17.50
CA ASN A 4 -58.25 9.41 18.46
C ASN A 4 -57.38 9.14 19.70
N THR A 5 -56.22 8.52 19.51
CA THR A 5 -55.34 8.10 20.60
C THR A 5 -54.04 8.91 20.60
N VAL A 6 -53.50 9.15 21.80
CA VAL A 6 -52.19 9.80 21.98
C VAL A 6 -51.21 8.79 22.58
N PHE A 7 -50.08 8.58 21.90
CA PHE A 7 -48.94 7.81 22.40
C PHE A 7 -47.79 8.78 22.65
N SER A 8 -47.38 8.91 23.91
CA SER A 8 -46.36 9.89 24.26
C SER A 8 -45.37 9.43 25.31
N ASN A 9 -44.10 9.83 25.14
CA ASN A 9 -43.00 9.56 26.07
C ASN A 9 -42.77 8.06 26.30
N CYS A 10 -43.01 7.25 25.29
CA CYS A 10 -42.79 5.82 25.35
C CYS A 10 -41.39 5.46 24.83
N ASN A 11 -40.81 4.38 25.36
CA ASN A 11 -39.55 3.82 24.89
C ASN A 11 -39.75 2.33 24.55
N PHE A 12 -39.61 1.98 23.28
CA PHE A 12 -39.81 0.63 22.76
C PHE A 12 -38.56 0.09 22.11
N GLU A 13 -38.32 -1.22 22.20
CA GLU A 13 -37.21 -1.84 21.47
C GLU A 13 -37.51 -1.89 19.96
N ASN A 14 -38.69 -2.42 19.60
CA ASN A 14 -39.11 -2.67 18.22
C ASN A 14 -40.22 -1.72 17.74
N GLY A 15 -40.22 -0.47 18.21
CA GLY A 15 -41.28 0.49 17.89
C GLY A 15 -42.61 0.20 18.60
N ILE A 16 -43.60 1.08 18.41
CA ILE A 16 -44.95 0.91 18.98
C ILE A 16 -45.64 -0.31 18.36
N ILE A 17 -45.49 -0.49 17.05
CA ILE A 17 -46.01 -1.62 16.29
C ILE A 17 -44.82 -2.34 15.64
N GLU A 18 -44.57 -3.55 16.12
CA GLU A 18 -43.67 -4.49 15.47
C GLU A 18 -44.46 -5.35 14.49
N VAL A 19 -43.90 -5.53 13.29
CA VAL A 19 -44.43 -6.43 12.28
C VAL A 19 -43.35 -7.40 11.83
N ASP A 20 -43.55 -8.67 12.17
CA ASP A 20 -42.67 -9.76 11.81
C ASP A 20 -43.49 -11.03 11.59
N THR A 21 -43.66 -11.39 10.32
CA THR A 21 -44.41 -12.59 9.94
C THR A 21 -43.70 -13.88 10.34
N ASP A 22 -42.37 -13.87 10.50
CA ASP A 22 -41.62 -15.06 10.94
C ASP A 22 -41.90 -15.42 12.40
N ASN A 23 -42.38 -14.46 13.19
CA ASN A 23 -42.73 -14.62 14.60
C ASN A 23 -44.24 -14.50 14.86
N ASP A 24 -45.07 -14.63 13.82
CA ASP A 24 -46.54 -14.47 13.90
C ASP A 24 -47.00 -13.12 14.49
N THR A 25 -46.13 -12.10 14.48
CA THR A 25 -46.44 -10.74 14.91
C THR A 25 -46.87 -9.91 13.72
N ASN A 26 -48.09 -10.18 13.23
CA ASN A 26 -48.63 -9.50 12.06
C ASN A 26 -50.14 -9.25 12.25
N GLY A 27 -50.73 -8.38 11.42
CA GLY A 27 -52.16 -8.10 11.53
C GLY A 27 -52.64 -6.94 10.68
N TYR A 28 -53.96 -6.73 10.71
CA TYR A 28 -54.61 -5.58 10.09
C TYR A 28 -54.64 -4.40 11.07
N PHE A 29 -54.04 -3.29 10.68
CA PHE A 29 -53.97 -2.08 11.49
C PHE A 29 -54.59 -0.91 10.74
N GLN A 30 -55.67 -0.39 11.30
CA GLN A 30 -56.23 0.89 10.87
C GLN A 30 -56.08 1.88 12.01
N ILE A 31 -55.34 2.96 11.72
CA ILE A 31 -55.01 4.03 12.66
C ILE A 31 -55.51 5.34 12.08
N ASP A 32 -56.32 6.05 12.83
CA ASP A 32 -56.91 7.32 12.39
C ASP A 32 -56.82 8.38 13.50
N ASN A 33 -56.67 9.64 13.10
CA ASN A 33 -56.69 10.81 13.97
C ASN A 33 -55.85 10.67 15.25
N SER A 34 -54.68 10.05 15.17
CA SER A 34 -53.85 9.73 16.34
C SER A 34 -52.58 10.58 16.39
N TYR A 35 -52.04 10.78 17.59
CA TYR A 35 -50.86 11.61 17.82
C TYR A 35 -49.75 10.82 18.51
N PHE A 36 -48.58 10.76 17.86
CA PHE A 36 -47.40 10.06 18.32
C PHE A 36 -46.31 11.07 18.65
N TYR A 37 -46.08 11.30 19.95
CA TYR A 37 -45.25 12.39 20.45
C TYR A 37 -44.08 11.91 21.33
N ASN A 38 -42.85 12.26 20.97
CA ASN A 38 -41.67 12.01 21.81
C ASN A 38 -41.48 10.53 22.18
N ASN A 39 -41.66 9.63 21.21
CA ASN A 39 -41.41 8.20 21.40
C ASN A 39 -40.02 7.82 20.90
N THR A 40 -39.38 6.84 21.54
CA THR A 40 -38.04 6.37 21.18
C THR A 40 -38.02 4.88 20.83
N SER A 41 -37.19 4.49 19.86
CA SER A 41 -36.90 3.07 19.59
C SER A 41 -35.51 2.80 19.00
N ILE A 42 -35.19 1.51 18.77
CA ILE A 42 -33.98 1.15 18.01
C ILE A 42 -34.15 1.51 16.54
N ASN A 43 -35.19 0.98 15.89
CA ASN A 43 -35.59 1.26 14.51
C ASN A 43 -37.10 1.54 14.49
N GLY A 44 -37.56 2.51 13.69
CA GLY A 44 -38.99 2.79 13.53
C GLY A 44 -39.68 3.10 14.85
N ALA A 45 -39.63 4.34 15.34
CA ALA A 45 -40.21 4.67 16.65
C ALA A 45 -41.71 4.32 16.74
N PHE A 46 -42.41 4.43 15.62
CA PHE A 46 -43.80 4.01 15.51
C PHE A 46 -43.93 2.61 14.91
N LEU A 47 -43.37 2.36 13.72
CA LEU A 47 -43.60 1.12 12.97
C LEU A 47 -42.27 0.46 12.58
N ASN A 48 -42.05 -0.78 13.01
CA ASN A 48 -40.85 -1.55 12.72
C ASN A 48 -41.21 -2.86 12.00
N ILE A 49 -41.00 -2.88 10.69
CA ILE A 49 -41.35 -4.00 9.82
C ILE A 49 -40.09 -4.81 9.51
N LYS A 50 -39.97 -5.97 10.17
CA LYS A 50 -38.87 -6.91 9.93
C LYS A 50 -39.07 -7.68 8.63
N ASN A 51 -40.26 -8.25 8.43
CA ASN A 51 -40.57 -9.04 7.26
C ASN A 51 -42.08 -9.13 7.00
N PHE A 52 -42.47 -9.34 5.74
CA PHE A 52 -43.81 -9.81 5.34
C PHE A 52 -43.66 -11.05 4.47
N TYR A 53 -44.50 -12.05 4.68
CA TYR A 53 -44.65 -13.16 3.73
C TYR A 53 -45.47 -12.75 2.51
N ASP A 54 -45.22 -13.45 1.38
CA ASP A 54 -45.92 -13.24 0.12
C ASP A 54 -47.43 -13.52 0.19
N ASP A 55 -47.88 -14.33 1.16
CA ASP A 55 -49.29 -14.67 1.40
C ASP A 55 -49.97 -13.79 2.46
N PHE A 56 -49.25 -12.80 3.00
CA PHE A 56 -49.81 -11.90 4.00
C PHE A 56 -50.89 -10.99 3.40
N ASN A 57 -52.13 -11.18 3.83
CA ASN A 57 -53.31 -10.44 3.37
C ASN A 57 -53.68 -9.22 4.25
N GLY A 58 -52.81 -8.81 5.18
CA GLY A 58 -53.08 -7.66 6.03
C GLY A 58 -52.79 -6.32 5.34
N ASN A 59 -53.24 -5.23 5.95
CA ASN A 59 -52.95 -3.87 5.51
C ASN A 59 -52.79 -2.99 6.76
N ILE A 60 -51.87 -2.04 6.68
CA ILE A 60 -51.55 -1.06 7.69
C ILE A 60 -51.84 0.31 7.09
N THR A 61 -52.98 0.89 7.45
CA THR A 61 -53.40 2.19 6.95
C THR A 61 -53.41 3.19 8.10
N ILE A 62 -52.64 4.26 7.93
CA ILE A 62 -52.52 5.36 8.88
C ILE A 62 -53.06 6.62 8.22
N MET A 63 -54.08 7.23 8.81
CA MET A 63 -54.77 8.39 8.29
C MET A 63 -54.75 9.54 9.30
N ASN A 64 -54.65 10.77 8.81
CA ASN A 64 -54.86 12.01 9.58
C ASN A 64 -54.09 12.06 10.91
N SER A 65 -52.91 11.44 10.94
CA SER A 65 -52.15 11.24 12.17
C SER A 65 -50.89 12.10 12.17
N LYS A 66 -50.43 12.47 13.36
CA LYS A 66 -49.28 13.35 13.54
C LYS A 66 -48.16 12.64 14.27
N PHE A 67 -46.94 12.75 13.74
CA PHE A 67 -45.72 12.16 14.27
C PHE A 67 -44.73 13.28 14.61
N GLU A 68 -44.53 13.53 15.90
CA GLU A 68 -43.71 14.66 16.37
C GLU A 68 -42.66 14.24 17.39
N ASN A 69 -41.42 14.72 17.21
CA ASN A 69 -40.29 14.47 18.11
C ASN A 69 -39.98 12.98 18.35
N ASN A 70 -40.38 12.06 17.46
CA ASN A 70 -40.05 10.66 17.61
C ASN A 70 -38.60 10.39 17.16
N THR A 71 -37.89 9.53 17.88
CA THR A 71 -36.47 9.27 17.65
C THR A 71 -36.17 7.79 17.55
N ALA A 72 -35.59 7.34 16.43
CA ALA A 72 -34.98 6.03 16.32
C ALA A 72 -33.46 6.12 16.48
N SER A 73 -32.85 5.23 17.26
CA SER A 73 -31.39 5.26 17.48
C SER A 73 -30.58 4.86 16.24
N ASN A 74 -31.19 4.16 15.29
CA ASN A 74 -30.57 3.69 14.06
C ASN A 74 -31.31 4.16 12.81
N PHE A 75 -32.34 3.44 12.37
CA PHE A 75 -32.97 3.66 11.06
C PHE A 75 -34.47 3.97 11.18
N GLY A 76 -34.95 4.88 10.33
CA GLY A 76 -36.37 5.16 10.20
C GLY A 76 -36.95 5.82 11.45
N GLY A 77 -36.90 7.15 11.55
CA GLY A 77 -37.33 7.84 12.78
C GLY A 77 -38.80 7.58 13.13
N VAL A 78 -39.64 7.34 12.12
CA VAL A 78 -41.05 6.95 12.30
C VAL A 78 -41.27 5.51 11.88
N VAL A 79 -40.84 5.15 10.67
CA VAL A 79 -41.03 3.81 10.09
C VAL A 79 -39.73 3.21 9.58
N TYR A 80 -39.48 1.97 9.96
CA TYR A 80 -38.43 1.13 9.41
C TYR A 80 -39.06 -0.07 8.70
N SER A 81 -38.54 -0.41 7.52
CA SER A 81 -38.99 -1.58 6.78
C SER A 81 -37.87 -2.28 6.03
N ASN A 82 -37.74 -3.59 6.27
CA ASN A 82 -36.91 -4.47 5.44
C ASN A 82 -37.73 -5.33 4.45
N SER A 83 -39.06 -5.27 4.52
CA SER A 83 -39.90 -6.11 3.68
C SER A 83 -40.03 -5.58 2.24
N PRO A 84 -39.96 -6.44 1.20
CA PRO A 84 -40.22 -6.05 -0.18
C PRO A 84 -41.69 -5.74 -0.49
N LEU A 85 -42.62 -6.10 0.40
CA LEU A 85 -44.06 -5.93 0.18
C LEU A 85 -44.64 -4.66 0.83
N THR A 86 -43.83 -3.91 1.57
CA THR A 86 -44.29 -2.78 2.38
C THR A 86 -45.00 -1.70 1.55
N SER A 87 -44.57 -1.43 0.31
CA SER A 87 -45.24 -0.46 -0.56
C SER A 87 -46.70 -0.79 -0.87
N LYS A 88 -47.07 -2.08 -0.86
CA LYS A 88 -48.44 -2.55 -1.10
C LYS A 88 -49.31 -2.57 0.16
N LEU A 89 -48.67 -2.74 1.32
CA LEU A 89 -49.35 -3.10 2.57
C LEU A 89 -49.36 -1.95 3.59
N VAL A 90 -48.58 -0.90 3.38
CA VAL A 90 -48.43 0.19 4.34
C VAL A 90 -48.65 1.54 3.66
N VAL A 91 -49.66 2.26 4.13
CA VAL A 91 -50.09 3.53 3.55
C VAL A 91 -50.23 4.59 4.64
N PHE A 92 -49.59 5.74 4.41
CA PHE A 92 -49.72 6.96 5.21
C PHE A 92 -50.48 8.03 4.42
N GLU A 93 -51.72 8.28 4.79
CA GLU A 93 -52.60 9.27 4.16
C GLU A 93 -52.76 10.49 5.05
N GLN A 94 -52.51 11.69 4.50
CA GLN A 94 -52.72 12.97 5.19
C GLN A 94 -52.04 13.04 6.57
N CYS A 95 -50.85 12.45 6.70
CA CYS A 95 -50.08 12.44 7.93
C CYS A 95 -49.08 13.60 7.99
N GLU A 96 -48.82 14.09 9.19
CA GLU A 96 -47.85 15.15 9.47
C GLU A 96 -46.62 14.60 10.19
N PHE A 97 -45.43 15.02 9.76
CA PHE A 97 -44.15 14.57 10.32
C PHE A 97 -43.31 15.78 10.74
N LEU A 98 -43.12 15.99 12.04
CA LEU A 98 -42.43 17.16 12.60
C LEU A 98 -41.27 16.74 13.51
N ASN A 99 -40.06 17.24 13.24
CA ASN A 99 -38.90 17.10 14.12
C ASN A 99 -38.60 15.65 14.57
N ASN A 100 -38.90 14.65 13.73
CA ASN A 100 -38.48 13.28 14.00
C ASN A 100 -36.95 13.16 13.78
N ASN A 101 -36.33 12.10 14.29
CA ASN A 101 -34.88 11.93 14.19
C ASN A 101 -34.48 10.44 14.03
N ALA A 102 -33.46 10.19 13.22
CA ALA A 102 -32.78 8.90 13.07
C ALA A 102 -31.39 9.11 12.47
N LYS A 103 -30.48 8.12 12.56
CA LYS A 103 -29.19 8.20 11.86
C LYS A 103 -29.35 8.21 10.34
N SER A 104 -30.38 7.51 9.84
CA SER A 104 -30.73 7.49 8.42
C SER A 104 -32.23 7.27 8.26
N GLY A 105 -32.84 8.00 7.32
CA GLY A 105 -34.30 8.06 7.13
C GLY A 105 -35.00 8.70 8.33
N ILE A 106 -34.98 10.05 8.43
CA ILE A 106 -35.63 10.78 9.54
C ILE A 106 -37.12 10.41 9.68
N ILE A 107 -37.80 10.15 8.58
CA ILE A 107 -39.17 9.63 8.57
C ILE A 107 -39.14 8.12 8.32
N SER A 108 -38.57 7.72 7.18
CA SER A 108 -38.69 6.36 6.68
C SER A 108 -37.34 5.80 6.22
N PHE A 109 -37.06 4.58 6.65
CA PHE A 109 -36.01 3.75 6.09
C PHE A 109 -36.60 2.48 5.47
N SER A 110 -36.30 2.20 4.20
CA SER A 110 -36.79 1.01 3.50
C SER A 110 -35.67 0.20 2.85
N LYS A 111 -35.95 -1.03 2.41
CA LYS A 111 -34.97 -1.86 1.68
C LYS A 111 -34.55 -1.21 0.37
N THR A 112 -35.52 -0.78 -0.44
CA THR A 112 -35.33 0.01 -1.66
C THR A 112 -36.39 1.11 -1.72
N LYS A 113 -36.26 2.05 -2.65
CA LYS A 113 -37.23 3.13 -2.84
C LYS A 113 -38.62 2.59 -3.24
N GLU A 114 -38.64 1.54 -4.04
CA GLU A 114 -39.87 0.92 -4.57
C GLU A 114 -40.63 0.06 -3.54
N THR A 115 -39.90 -0.39 -2.52
CA THR A 115 -40.43 -1.25 -1.46
C THR A 115 -40.80 -0.47 -0.20
N GLY A 116 -40.55 0.84 -0.15
CA GLY A 116 -40.91 1.68 0.99
C GLY A 116 -42.42 1.89 1.15
N PRO A 117 -42.90 2.33 2.34
CA PRO A 117 -44.31 2.64 2.54
C PRO A 117 -44.82 3.70 1.56
N THR A 118 -46.11 3.66 1.25
CA THR A 118 -46.74 4.67 0.39
C THR A 118 -47.13 5.89 1.22
N PHE A 119 -46.70 7.09 0.82
CA PHE A 119 -47.06 8.34 1.46
C PHE A 119 -47.84 9.23 0.50
N SER A 120 -49.03 9.69 0.90
CA SER A 120 -49.86 10.58 0.09
C SER A 120 -49.19 11.90 -0.32
N ASN A 121 -48.20 12.36 0.45
CA ASN A 121 -47.41 13.57 0.23
C ASN A 121 -45.94 13.29 -0.12
N ILE A 122 -45.63 12.11 -0.66
CA ILE A 122 -44.25 11.66 -0.93
C ILE A 122 -43.44 12.64 -1.79
N ASP A 123 -44.06 13.29 -2.78
CA ASP A 123 -43.35 14.23 -3.68
C ASP A 123 -42.79 15.43 -2.91
N THR A 124 -43.55 15.94 -1.94
CA THR A 124 -43.10 17.06 -1.09
C THR A 124 -42.01 16.61 -0.11
N LEU A 125 -42.21 15.47 0.55
CA LEU A 125 -41.30 15.01 1.59
C LEU A 125 -39.97 14.48 1.00
N SER A 126 -40.01 13.80 -0.14
CA SER A 126 -38.81 13.23 -0.79
C SER A 126 -37.87 14.30 -1.37
N SER A 127 -38.35 15.52 -1.58
CA SER A 127 -37.50 16.65 -1.98
C SER A 127 -36.55 17.14 -0.88
N ILE A 128 -36.83 16.78 0.38
CA ILE A 128 -36.04 17.16 1.55
C ILE A 128 -35.04 16.03 1.85
N LYS A 129 -33.75 16.32 1.66
CA LYS A 129 -32.66 15.35 1.83
C LYS A 129 -32.66 14.75 3.25
N GLY A 130 -32.50 13.43 3.33
CA GLY A 130 -32.41 12.68 4.59
C GLY A 130 -33.74 12.31 5.25
N LEU A 131 -34.90 12.80 4.77
CA LEU A 131 -36.21 12.36 5.30
C LEU A 131 -36.49 10.90 4.98
N PHE A 132 -36.12 10.48 3.78
CA PHE A 132 -36.17 9.10 3.34
C PHE A 132 -34.76 8.62 3.08
N SER A 133 -34.51 7.37 3.46
CA SER A 133 -33.30 6.66 3.09
C SER A 133 -33.63 5.21 2.78
N THR A 134 -32.74 4.53 2.07
CA THR A 134 -32.86 3.10 1.84
C THR A 134 -31.63 2.37 2.30
N ASN A 135 -31.66 1.04 2.22
CA ASN A 135 -30.42 0.28 2.18
C ASN A 135 -29.53 0.82 1.04
N PRO A 136 -28.21 0.84 1.22
CA PRO A 136 -27.28 1.09 0.13
C PRO A 136 -27.62 0.27 -1.12
N THR A 137 -27.52 0.91 -2.27
CA THR A 137 -27.81 0.27 -3.55
C THR A 137 -26.69 0.39 -4.56
N LYS A 138 -25.73 1.31 -4.37
CA LYS A 138 -24.62 1.53 -5.30
C LYS A 138 -23.39 2.15 -4.66
N LEU A 139 -22.27 1.99 -5.34
CA LEU A 139 -21.02 2.71 -5.08
C LEU A 139 -20.86 3.85 -6.09
N LYS A 140 -20.25 4.96 -5.70
CA LYS A 140 -19.80 6.02 -6.62
C LYS A 140 -18.38 6.42 -6.30
N LEU A 141 -17.56 6.62 -7.34
CA LEU A 141 -16.25 7.24 -7.18
C LEU A 141 -16.43 8.70 -6.75
N ASN A 142 -15.52 9.19 -5.92
CA ASN A 142 -15.57 10.58 -5.46
C ASN A 142 -15.25 11.60 -6.56
N ASP A 143 -14.48 11.17 -7.57
CA ASP A 143 -14.10 11.97 -8.73
C ASP A 143 -14.03 11.09 -9.98
N ASP A 144 -14.03 11.72 -11.16
CA ASP A 144 -13.72 11.08 -12.42
C ASP A 144 -12.19 10.95 -12.58
N TYR A 145 -11.66 9.78 -12.21
CA TYR A 145 -10.22 9.51 -12.28
C TYR A 145 -9.78 9.06 -13.68
N ASN A 146 -8.98 9.90 -14.36
CA ASN A 146 -8.27 9.52 -15.59
C ASN A 146 -6.87 9.01 -15.25
N ILE A 147 -6.76 7.73 -14.92
CA ILE A 147 -5.50 7.11 -14.47
C ILE A 147 -4.69 6.66 -15.67
N THR A 148 -3.44 7.13 -15.76
CA THR A 148 -2.47 6.60 -16.72
C THR A 148 -1.17 6.26 -15.99
N ILE A 149 -0.70 5.02 -16.13
CA ILE A 149 0.45 4.48 -15.39
C ILE A 149 1.35 3.66 -16.30
N TYR A 150 2.60 3.43 -15.90
CA TYR A 150 3.44 2.40 -16.48
C TYR A 150 3.28 1.07 -15.72
N SER A 151 3.52 -0.05 -16.41
CA SER A 151 3.50 -1.37 -15.80
C SER A 151 4.48 -1.44 -14.61
N GLY A 152 4.03 -1.85 -13.43
CA GLY A 152 4.80 -1.90 -12.19
C GLY A 152 4.68 -0.66 -11.30
N GLU A 153 4.04 0.41 -11.78
CA GLU A 153 3.73 1.58 -10.96
C GLU A 153 2.55 1.34 -10.02
N LYS A 154 2.51 2.14 -8.96
CA LYS A 154 1.39 2.16 -8.03
C LYS A 154 0.26 3.00 -8.60
N ILE A 155 -0.96 2.55 -8.35
CA ILE A 155 -2.15 3.37 -8.49
C ILE A 155 -1.99 4.65 -7.62
N PRO A 156 -2.39 5.85 -8.10
CA PRO A 156 -2.36 7.07 -7.31
C PRO A 156 -3.07 6.93 -5.94
N GLU A 157 -2.48 7.53 -4.92
CA GLU A 157 -3.08 7.55 -3.57
C GLU A 157 -4.25 8.56 -3.50
N GLY A 158 -5.14 8.37 -2.52
CA GLY A 158 -6.27 9.28 -2.25
C GLY A 158 -7.55 8.97 -3.02
N MET A 159 -7.53 7.99 -3.92
CA MET A 159 -8.75 7.57 -4.62
C MET A 159 -9.67 6.79 -3.70
N SER A 160 -10.96 7.09 -3.78
CA SER A 160 -11.97 6.50 -2.91
C SER A 160 -13.32 6.46 -3.60
N CYS A 161 -14.15 5.52 -3.15
CA CYS A 161 -15.57 5.53 -3.43
C CYS A 161 -16.40 5.67 -2.16
N GLU A 162 -17.62 6.14 -2.33
CA GLU A 162 -18.63 6.31 -1.30
C GLU A 162 -19.85 5.43 -1.60
N ILE A 163 -20.60 5.11 -0.55
CA ILE A 163 -21.75 4.20 -0.59
C ILE A 163 -23.05 5.01 -0.56
N TYR A 164 -23.90 4.80 -1.57
CA TYR A 164 -25.13 5.55 -1.80
C TYR A 164 -26.37 4.66 -1.77
N ASP A 165 -27.47 5.24 -1.30
CA ASP A 165 -28.80 4.65 -1.32
C ASP A 165 -29.61 5.09 -2.58
N ASP A 166 -30.86 4.68 -2.70
CA ASP A 166 -31.71 5.00 -3.87
C ASP A 166 -32.12 6.48 -3.96
N TYR A 167 -31.98 7.23 -2.86
CA TYR A 167 -32.24 8.66 -2.79
C TYR A 167 -30.95 9.48 -2.93
N ASP A 168 -29.83 8.84 -3.29
CA ASP A 168 -28.50 9.46 -3.36
C ASP A 168 -28.05 10.10 -2.03
N ASN A 169 -28.52 9.58 -0.91
CA ASN A 169 -27.95 9.89 0.39
C ASN A 169 -26.65 9.10 0.59
N TYR A 170 -25.67 9.73 1.24
CA TYR A 170 -24.47 9.03 1.69
C TYR A 170 -24.81 8.19 2.92
N SER A 171 -24.20 7.01 3.01
CA SER A 171 -24.31 6.17 4.20
C SER A 171 -23.36 6.66 5.28
N ASP A 172 -23.87 6.94 6.48
CA ASP A 172 -23.03 7.35 7.62
C ASP A 172 -22.60 6.14 8.49
N PHE A 173 -21.28 6.00 8.63
CA PHE A 173 -20.55 5.00 9.41
C PHE A 173 -19.63 5.65 10.47
N SER A 174 -19.79 6.95 10.75
CA SER A 174 -18.97 7.70 11.72
C SER A 174 -18.89 7.08 13.12
N ASN A 175 -19.89 6.28 13.51
CA ASN A 175 -19.86 5.51 14.76
C ASN A 175 -19.12 4.19 14.57
N PHE A 176 -17.85 4.17 14.98
CA PHE A 176 -17.00 2.97 14.95
C PHE A 176 -17.55 1.87 15.87
N ASP A 177 -18.13 0.85 15.26
CA ASP A 177 -18.41 -0.45 15.86
C ASP A 177 -17.83 -1.50 14.91
N ILE A 178 -17.06 -2.44 15.45
CA ILE A 178 -16.41 -3.50 14.66
C ILE A 178 -17.42 -4.34 13.89
N ASN A 179 -18.65 -4.49 14.42
CA ASN A 179 -19.73 -5.21 13.76
C ASN A 179 -20.29 -4.44 12.55
N ASN A 180 -20.05 -3.13 12.48
CA ASN A 180 -20.50 -2.27 11.39
C ASN A 180 -19.45 -2.09 10.30
N LEU A 181 -18.29 -2.76 10.40
CA LEU A 181 -17.19 -2.60 9.45
C LEU A 181 -17.54 -3.20 8.09
N ILE A 182 -17.49 -2.37 7.06
CA ILE A 182 -17.59 -2.80 5.66
C ILE A 182 -16.19 -3.12 5.15
N SER A 183 -15.98 -4.34 4.67
CA SER A 183 -14.73 -4.76 4.03
C SER A 183 -14.92 -4.98 2.54
N TYR A 184 -13.86 -4.80 1.77
CA TYR A 184 -13.86 -4.97 0.31
C TYR A 184 -12.58 -5.64 -0.20
N SER A 185 -12.68 -6.20 -1.41
CA SER A 185 -11.57 -6.68 -2.23
C SER A 185 -11.39 -5.80 -3.47
N ILE A 186 -10.14 -5.65 -3.91
CA ILE A 186 -9.80 -5.24 -5.26
C ILE A 186 -9.49 -6.50 -6.07
N GLU A 187 -10.28 -6.70 -7.12
CA GLU A 187 -10.21 -7.82 -8.04
C GLU A 187 -9.74 -7.35 -9.41
N ASN A 188 -9.00 -8.21 -10.09
CA ASN A 188 -8.67 -8.00 -11.50
C ASN A 188 -9.79 -8.56 -12.38
N ILE A 189 -10.18 -7.81 -13.41
CA ILE A 189 -11.18 -8.24 -14.40
C ILE A 189 -10.50 -9.04 -15.54
N ASP A 190 -9.22 -8.78 -15.82
CA ASP A 190 -8.43 -9.43 -16.87
C ASP A 190 -7.13 -10.04 -16.28
N ASP A 191 -7.25 -11.25 -15.75
CA ASP A 191 -6.16 -12.02 -15.15
C ASP A 191 -5.08 -12.44 -16.15
N TYR A 192 -5.36 -12.37 -17.46
CA TYR A 192 -4.41 -12.69 -18.51
C TYR A 192 -3.48 -11.52 -18.84
N ASN A 193 -3.97 -10.29 -18.83
CA ASN A 193 -3.15 -9.12 -19.21
C ASN A 193 -2.61 -8.34 -18.02
N ILE A 194 -3.15 -8.53 -16.83
CA ILE A 194 -2.78 -7.78 -15.63
C ILE A 194 -2.55 -8.71 -14.44
N GLU A 195 -1.66 -8.30 -13.54
CA GLU A 195 -1.46 -8.86 -12.22
C GLU A 195 -1.34 -7.74 -11.18
N LEU A 196 -2.00 -7.93 -10.03
CA LEU A 196 -2.08 -6.95 -8.95
C LEU A 196 -1.10 -7.32 -7.83
N PHE A 197 -0.25 -6.39 -7.42
CA PHE A 197 0.74 -6.59 -6.35
C PHE A 197 0.52 -5.61 -5.20
N GLY A 198 0.36 -6.13 -3.99
CA GLY A 198 0.15 -5.32 -2.79
C GLY A 198 -1.05 -5.78 -1.97
N GLN A 199 -1.64 -4.86 -1.21
CA GLN A 199 -2.82 -5.12 -0.40
C GLN A 199 -4.08 -5.05 -1.28
N THR A 200 -4.72 -6.19 -1.52
CA THR A 200 -5.97 -6.29 -2.31
C THR A 200 -7.24 -6.33 -1.45
N LYS A 201 -7.12 -6.32 -0.13
CA LYS A 201 -8.26 -6.33 0.80
C LYS A 201 -8.13 -5.21 1.82
N SER A 202 -9.22 -4.50 2.08
CA SER A 202 -9.23 -3.38 3.02
C SER A 202 -10.66 -3.18 3.56
N TYR A 203 -10.88 -2.10 4.32
CA TYR A 203 -12.16 -1.73 4.92
C TYR A 203 -12.48 -0.26 4.66
N CYS A 204 -13.76 0.06 4.64
CA CYS A 204 -14.23 1.43 4.50
C CYS A 204 -14.12 2.15 5.85
N TRP A 205 -13.74 3.43 5.81
CA TRP A 205 -13.53 4.29 6.96
C TRP A 205 -14.17 5.65 6.69
N ASP A 206 -14.87 6.24 7.67
CA ASP A 206 -15.53 7.55 7.56
C ASP A 206 -16.32 7.74 6.24
N ASN A 207 -17.12 6.75 5.88
CA ASN A 207 -17.97 6.75 4.67
C ASN A 207 -17.24 6.54 3.34
N LYS A 208 -15.94 6.33 3.38
CA LYS A 208 -15.10 6.16 2.20
C LYS A 208 -14.43 4.80 2.18
N CYS A 209 -14.41 4.19 1.00
CA CYS A 209 -13.64 2.98 0.73
C CYS A 209 -12.45 3.39 -0.13
N GLU A 210 -11.30 3.61 0.51
CA GLU A 210 -10.08 4.11 -0.16
C GLU A 210 -9.35 2.98 -0.91
N PHE A 211 -8.91 3.22 -2.13
CA PHE A 211 -8.10 2.23 -2.85
C PHE A 211 -6.73 2.11 -2.15
N PRO A 212 -6.34 0.93 -1.61
CA PRO A 212 -5.02 0.73 -1.03
C PRO A 212 -3.92 0.94 -2.08
N PRO A 213 -2.67 1.24 -1.65
CA PRO A 213 -1.55 1.44 -2.54
C PRO A 213 -1.16 0.12 -3.22
N LEU A 214 -1.71 -0.09 -4.41
CA LEU A 214 -1.56 -1.31 -5.18
C LEU A 214 -0.71 -1.05 -6.44
N LYS A 215 0.23 -1.94 -6.74
CA LYS A 215 0.99 -1.94 -7.99
C LYS A 215 0.26 -2.75 -9.05
N ILE A 216 0.24 -2.24 -10.28
CA ILE A 216 -0.36 -2.94 -11.42
C ILE A 216 0.74 -3.28 -12.41
N VAL A 217 0.93 -4.57 -12.69
CA VAL A 217 1.84 -5.06 -13.75
C VAL A 217 0.99 -5.60 -14.88
N GLY A 218 1.18 -5.11 -16.10
CA GLY A 218 0.37 -5.55 -17.22
C GLY A 218 0.89 -5.13 -18.60
N ASN A 219 0.27 -5.68 -19.64
CA ASN A 219 0.54 -5.27 -21.01
C ASN A 219 -0.02 -3.85 -21.26
N PRO A 220 0.50 -3.10 -22.25
CA PRO A 220 -0.07 -1.79 -22.61
C PRO A 220 -1.52 -1.90 -23.09
N GLY A 221 -2.39 -1.01 -22.63
CA GLY A 221 -3.83 -1.02 -22.96
C GLY A 221 -4.69 -0.34 -21.91
N THR A 222 -6.00 -0.29 -22.16
CA THR A 222 -7.00 0.20 -21.20
C THR A 222 -7.65 -0.97 -20.47
N TYR A 223 -7.71 -0.88 -19.16
CA TYR A 223 -8.21 -1.94 -18.29
C TYR A 223 -8.98 -1.36 -17.11
N ALA A 224 -9.54 -2.25 -16.31
CA ALA A 224 -10.24 -1.88 -15.09
C ALA A 224 -9.90 -2.85 -13.94
N VAL A 225 -9.82 -2.30 -12.74
CA VAL A 225 -9.81 -3.08 -11.49
C VAL A 225 -11.13 -2.86 -10.77
N ARG A 226 -11.68 -3.92 -10.18
CA ARG A 226 -12.98 -3.91 -9.52
C ARG A 226 -12.80 -3.85 -8.03
N LEU A 227 -13.31 -2.79 -7.38
CA LEU A 227 -13.53 -2.79 -5.94
C LEU A 227 -14.88 -3.46 -5.67
N ARG A 228 -14.91 -4.52 -4.87
CA ARG A 228 -16.13 -5.26 -4.49
C ARG A 228 -16.27 -5.34 -2.98
N ILE A 229 -17.41 -4.95 -2.43
CA ILE A 229 -17.73 -5.14 -1.02
C ILE A 229 -17.90 -6.64 -0.73
N ILE A 230 -17.21 -7.11 0.31
CA ILE A 230 -17.27 -8.48 0.83
C ILE A 230 -18.22 -8.55 2.04
N THR A 231 -18.09 -7.62 2.99
CA THR A 231 -18.95 -7.56 4.19
C THR A 231 -19.70 -6.25 4.24
N PHE A 232 -20.99 -6.29 4.57
CA PHE A 232 -21.89 -5.13 4.50
C PHE A 232 -22.15 -4.46 5.87
N GLY A 233 -21.54 -4.97 6.95
CA GLY A 233 -21.74 -4.46 8.30
C GLY A 233 -23.21 -4.55 8.72
N LYS A 234 -23.78 -3.42 9.15
CA LYS A 234 -25.22 -3.29 9.54
C LYS A 234 -26.20 -3.25 8.37
N TYR A 235 -25.70 -3.16 7.13
CA TYR A 235 -26.54 -3.07 5.94
C TYR A 235 -26.76 -4.44 5.32
N LEU A 236 -27.81 -4.54 4.50
CA LEU A 236 -28.12 -5.73 3.72
C LEU A 236 -27.24 -5.76 2.47
N SER A 237 -26.96 -6.96 1.98
CA SER A 237 -26.27 -7.09 0.70
C SER A 237 -27.12 -6.51 -0.43
N PHE A 238 -26.45 -5.83 -1.37
CA PHE A 238 -27.06 -5.21 -2.54
C PHE A 238 -26.31 -5.60 -3.81
N GLU A 239 -26.98 -5.54 -4.97
CA GLU A 239 -26.45 -6.09 -6.22
C GLU A 239 -25.28 -5.27 -6.79
N ASN A 240 -25.37 -3.94 -6.78
CA ASN A 240 -24.31 -3.06 -7.29
C ASN A 240 -23.26 -2.74 -6.20
N ASN A 241 -22.81 -3.78 -5.48
CA ASN A 241 -21.81 -3.70 -4.42
C ASN A 241 -20.37 -3.63 -4.93
N TYR A 242 -20.17 -3.25 -6.19
CA TYR A 242 -18.88 -3.12 -6.81
C TYR A 242 -18.79 -1.87 -7.67
N ILE A 243 -17.56 -1.43 -7.92
CA ILE A 243 -17.26 -0.33 -8.82
C ILE A 243 -15.95 -0.59 -9.54
N ASP A 244 -15.94 -0.28 -10.83
CA ASP A 244 -14.78 -0.49 -11.70
C ASP A 244 -14.00 0.82 -11.83
N LEU A 245 -12.70 0.74 -11.54
CA LEU A 245 -11.75 1.85 -11.70
C LEU A 245 -10.97 1.62 -12.99
N ASN A 246 -11.27 2.43 -14.01
CA ASN A 246 -10.60 2.36 -15.31
C ASN A 246 -9.22 3.03 -15.26
N PHE A 247 -8.25 2.44 -15.95
CA PHE A 247 -6.91 3.01 -16.09
C PHE A 247 -6.26 2.57 -17.41
N GLU A 248 -5.25 3.31 -17.84
CA GLU A 248 -4.44 3.01 -19.02
C GLU A 248 -3.00 2.65 -18.61
N ILE A 249 -2.53 1.50 -19.07
CA ILE A 249 -1.11 1.11 -18.99
C ILE A 249 -0.42 1.60 -20.26
N LYS A 250 0.54 2.51 -20.10
CA LYS A 250 1.34 3.04 -21.22
C LYS A 250 2.40 2.05 -21.69
N THR A 251 2.71 2.12 -22.97
CA THR A 251 3.87 1.43 -23.55
C THR A 251 5.16 1.96 -22.91
N CYS A 252 6.05 1.04 -22.55
CA CYS A 252 7.33 1.37 -21.92
C CYS A 252 8.23 2.16 -22.88
N ASN A 253 8.66 3.36 -22.49
CA ASN A 253 9.54 4.21 -23.30
C ASN A 253 11.00 3.70 -23.29
N GLU A 254 11.83 4.12 -24.24
CA GLU A 254 13.25 3.75 -24.37
C GLU A 254 14.09 4.12 -23.14
N THR A 255 13.64 5.09 -22.33
CA THR A 255 14.29 5.48 -21.07
C THR A 255 14.04 4.51 -19.92
N PHE A 256 13.06 3.62 -20.05
CA PHE A 256 12.67 2.68 -19.01
C PHE A 256 13.16 1.26 -19.34
N ILE A 257 13.36 0.46 -18.29
CA ILE A 257 13.75 -0.94 -18.42
C ILE A 257 12.49 -1.80 -18.40
N HIS A 258 12.34 -2.65 -19.41
CA HIS A 258 11.18 -3.54 -19.58
C HIS A 258 11.56 -5.00 -19.29
N GLN A 259 11.37 -5.44 -18.04
CA GLN A 259 11.84 -6.75 -17.55
C GLN A 259 10.87 -7.39 -16.54
N ASN A 260 10.98 -8.72 -16.36
CA ASN A 260 10.25 -9.47 -15.33
C ASN A 260 10.88 -9.17 -13.96
N VAL A 261 10.25 -8.28 -13.18
CA VAL A 261 10.70 -7.94 -11.82
C VAL A 261 9.75 -8.49 -10.77
N GLU A 262 8.47 -8.13 -10.89
CA GLU A 262 7.44 -8.59 -9.95
C GLU A 262 6.73 -9.87 -10.42
N SER A 263 6.42 -9.98 -11.72
CA SER A 263 5.72 -11.14 -12.31
C SER A 263 6.64 -12.01 -13.14
N HIS A 264 6.38 -13.31 -13.15
CA HIS A 264 7.06 -14.26 -14.04
C HIS A 264 6.55 -14.18 -15.49
N ARG A 265 5.32 -13.70 -15.67
CA ARG A 265 4.60 -13.72 -16.96
C ARG A 265 4.51 -12.36 -17.61
N LEU A 266 4.37 -11.31 -16.81
CA LEU A 266 4.23 -9.93 -17.26
C LEU A 266 5.48 -9.13 -16.91
N LYS A 267 5.88 -8.24 -17.82
CA LYS A 267 7.05 -7.38 -17.64
C LYS A 267 6.63 -6.06 -16.98
N SER A 268 7.46 -5.59 -16.07
CA SER A 268 7.37 -4.28 -15.47
C SER A 268 8.22 -3.28 -16.24
N CYS A 269 7.82 -2.01 -16.18
CA CYS A 269 8.47 -0.85 -16.77
C CYS A 269 8.90 0.09 -15.64
N TYR A 270 10.20 0.25 -15.43
CA TYR A 270 10.73 1.05 -14.33
C TYR A 270 12.02 1.77 -14.69
N GLU A 271 12.29 2.85 -13.97
CA GLU A 271 13.57 3.54 -14.06
C GLU A 271 14.64 2.83 -13.23
N ALA A 272 15.86 2.74 -13.76
CA ALA A 272 16.99 2.19 -13.05
C ALA A 272 17.27 2.98 -11.76
N LYS A 273 16.98 2.36 -10.61
CA LYS A 273 17.17 2.98 -9.30
C LYS A 273 18.02 2.11 -8.39
N CYS A 274 19.05 2.72 -7.81
CA CYS A 274 19.95 2.05 -6.88
C CYS A 274 19.82 2.71 -5.51
N THR A 275 19.49 1.90 -4.50
CA THR A 275 19.39 2.30 -3.09
C THR A 275 20.24 1.36 -2.24
N PRO A 276 21.43 1.80 -1.77
CA PRO A 276 22.01 3.14 -1.91
C PRO A 276 22.47 3.48 -3.34
N LYS A 277 22.69 4.77 -3.62
CA LYS A 277 23.24 5.23 -4.90
C LYS A 277 24.60 4.57 -5.20
N CYS A 278 24.88 4.35 -6.48
CA CYS A 278 26.17 3.81 -6.92
C CYS A 278 27.34 4.70 -6.48
N ASN A 279 28.39 4.09 -5.92
CA ASN A 279 29.57 4.81 -5.46
C ASN A 279 30.53 5.14 -6.61
N ASN A 280 31.44 6.10 -6.37
CA ASN A 280 32.53 6.48 -7.28
C ASN A 280 32.08 6.91 -8.68
N GLY A 281 30.87 7.46 -8.83
CA GLY A 281 30.35 7.91 -10.12
C GLY A 281 29.82 6.79 -11.01
N GLY A 282 29.65 5.56 -10.48
CA GLY A 282 28.99 4.49 -11.23
C GLY A 282 27.56 4.88 -11.65
N LYS A 283 27.14 4.44 -12.83
CA LYS A 283 25.78 4.67 -13.35
C LYS A 283 24.89 3.51 -12.93
N CYS A 284 23.69 3.78 -12.43
CA CYS A 284 22.72 2.74 -12.14
C CYS A 284 22.09 2.28 -13.46
N ILE A 285 22.25 1.00 -13.80
CA ILE A 285 21.77 0.43 -15.06
C ILE A 285 20.58 -0.52 -14.87
N ASN A 286 20.28 -0.90 -13.63
CA ASN A 286 19.10 -1.68 -13.24
C ASN A 286 18.84 -1.49 -11.74
N ILE A 287 17.76 -2.06 -11.19
CA ILE A 287 17.46 -2.05 -9.75
C ILE A 287 18.65 -2.60 -8.96
N ASN A 288 19.29 -1.72 -8.20
CA ASN A 288 20.48 -2.03 -7.40
C ASN A 288 21.65 -2.66 -8.19
N LEU A 289 21.71 -2.45 -9.52
CA LEU A 289 22.83 -2.87 -10.36
C LEU A 289 23.58 -1.66 -10.89
N CYS A 290 24.83 -1.52 -10.47
CA CYS A 290 25.70 -0.42 -10.86
C CYS A 290 26.66 -0.84 -11.97
N ASN A 291 26.72 -0.05 -13.04
CA ASN A 291 27.81 -0.09 -13.99
C ASN A 291 28.97 0.77 -13.47
N CYS A 292 30.07 0.09 -13.14
CA CYS A 292 31.28 0.71 -12.59
C CYS A 292 32.46 0.70 -13.59
N THR A 293 32.24 0.37 -14.87
CA THR A 293 33.34 0.23 -15.86
C THR A 293 34.11 1.53 -16.09
N GLU A 294 33.44 2.68 -15.97
CA GLU A 294 34.05 4.01 -16.09
C GLU A 294 34.71 4.50 -14.78
N THR A 295 34.66 3.72 -13.70
CA THR A 295 35.18 4.16 -12.40
C THR A 295 36.69 3.86 -12.29
N LEU A 296 37.47 4.88 -11.93
CA LEU A 296 38.92 4.75 -11.73
C LEU A 296 39.22 3.91 -10.49
N HIS A 297 39.72 2.70 -10.69
CA HIS A 297 40.24 1.85 -9.62
C HIS A 297 41.72 2.15 -9.37
N THR A 298 42.03 2.91 -8.32
CA THR A 298 43.40 3.29 -7.93
C THR A 298 44.33 2.10 -7.71
N GLY A 299 43.84 0.97 -7.19
CA GLY A 299 44.67 -0.24 -7.04
C GLY A 299 45.10 -0.86 -8.38
N ASN A 300 44.24 -0.79 -9.39
CA ASN A 300 44.56 -1.32 -10.72
C ASN A 300 45.64 -0.49 -11.42
N PHE A 301 45.67 0.82 -11.15
CA PHE A 301 46.70 1.71 -11.66
C PHE A 301 48.11 1.31 -11.19
N PHE A 302 48.30 0.94 -9.92
CA PHE A 302 49.59 0.47 -9.41
C PHE A 302 50.03 -0.85 -10.02
N ASN A 303 49.11 -1.80 -10.21
CA ASN A 303 49.42 -3.07 -10.86
C ASN A 303 49.79 -2.89 -12.34
N LEU A 304 49.09 -2.02 -13.07
CA LEU A 304 49.43 -1.68 -14.45
C LEU A 304 50.78 -0.96 -14.52
N GLY A 305 51.05 -0.04 -13.61
CA GLY A 305 52.34 0.64 -13.48
C GLY A 305 53.49 -0.34 -13.23
N TYR A 306 53.29 -1.33 -12.36
CA TYR A 306 54.27 -2.40 -12.14
C TYR A 306 54.51 -3.24 -13.40
N SER A 307 53.45 -3.70 -14.07
CA SER A 307 53.56 -4.46 -15.32
C SER A 307 54.28 -3.68 -16.42
N TYR A 308 54.04 -2.37 -16.51
CA TYR A 308 54.75 -1.49 -17.42
C TYR A 308 56.24 -1.34 -17.03
N LEU A 309 56.55 -1.16 -15.74
CA LEU A 309 57.93 -1.09 -15.27
C LEU A 309 58.71 -2.39 -15.55
N LEU A 310 58.04 -3.55 -15.65
CA LEU A 310 58.69 -4.81 -16.02
C LEU A 310 59.17 -4.87 -17.47
N THR A 311 58.60 -4.06 -18.38
CA THR A 311 58.98 -4.05 -19.81
C THR A 311 60.11 -3.09 -20.14
N ILE A 312 60.42 -2.15 -19.24
CA ILE A 312 61.52 -1.19 -19.39
C ILE A 312 62.87 -1.84 -19.06
N GLU A 313 63.95 -1.42 -19.74
CA GLU A 313 65.30 -1.89 -19.44
C GLU A 313 65.65 -1.66 -17.96
N ARG A 314 66.17 -2.70 -17.31
CA ARG A 314 66.45 -2.69 -15.88
C ARG A 314 67.70 -1.89 -15.55
N ASN A 315 67.50 -0.80 -14.81
CA ASN A 315 68.52 -0.07 -14.07
C ASN A 315 68.20 -0.08 -12.56
N SER A 316 69.09 0.49 -11.73
CA SER A 316 68.87 0.53 -10.28
C SER A 316 67.58 1.25 -9.90
N LEU A 317 67.25 2.37 -10.58
CA LEU A 317 66.03 3.14 -10.33
C LEU A 317 64.77 2.35 -10.66
N THR A 318 64.72 1.67 -11.81
CA THR A 318 63.59 0.83 -12.20
C THR A 318 63.41 -0.33 -11.24
N CYS A 319 64.50 -0.92 -10.71
CA CYS A 319 64.39 -1.96 -9.68
C CYS A 319 63.77 -1.41 -8.38
N TYR A 320 64.13 -0.19 -7.98
CA TYR A 320 63.51 0.47 -6.83
C TYR A 320 62.03 0.75 -7.06
N LEU A 321 61.67 1.32 -8.21
CA LEU A 321 60.29 1.59 -8.57
C LEU A 321 59.46 0.30 -8.67
N GLN A 322 59.99 -0.74 -9.31
CA GLN A 322 59.33 -2.05 -9.39
C GLN A 322 59.00 -2.59 -7.98
N ASN A 323 59.95 -2.53 -7.04
CA ASN A 323 59.73 -2.98 -5.68
C ASN A 323 58.67 -2.13 -4.95
N ILE A 324 58.73 -0.80 -5.07
CA ILE A 324 57.74 0.11 -4.47
C ILE A 324 56.35 -0.16 -5.05
N PHE A 325 56.21 -0.23 -6.36
CA PHE A 325 54.92 -0.44 -7.02
C PHE A 325 54.33 -1.82 -6.71
N ASN A 326 55.15 -2.88 -6.71
CA ASN A 326 54.70 -4.23 -6.37
C ASN A 326 54.19 -4.31 -4.92
N ASN A 327 55.00 -3.86 -3.96
CA ASN A 327 54.65 -3.95 -2.55
C ASN A 327 53.48 -3.03 -2.20
N THR A 328 53.50 -1.78 -2.69
CA THR A 328 52.42 -0.81 -2.40
C THR A 328 51.12 -1.22 -3.09
N GLY A 329 51.18 -1.68 -4.35
CA GLY A 329 50.02 -2.18 -5.09
C GLY A 329 49.37 -3.37 -4.39
N PHE A 330 50.16 -4.37 -4.01
CA PHE A 330 49.68 -5.52 -3.25
C PHE A 330 49.06 -5.10 -1.91
N SER A 331 49.74 -4.25 -1.12
CA SER A 331 49.24 -3.80 0.17
C SER A 331 47.93 -3.01 0.06
N ILE A 332 47.77 -2.14 -0.94
CA ILE A 332 46.51 -1.41 -1.16
C ILE A 332 45.37 -2.39 -1.45
N VAL A 333 45.58 -3.36 -2.35
CA VAL A 333 44.54 -4.35 -2.69
C VAL A 333 44.17 -5.20 -1.48
N PHE A 334 45.17 -5.71 -0.76
CA PHE A 334 44.93 -6.56 0.41
C PHE A 334 44.22 -5.81 1.53
N VAL A 335 44.70 -4.62 1.91
CA VAL A 335 44.13 -3.84 3.02
C VAL A 335 42.72 -3.36 2.71
N THR A 336 42.41 -3.03 1.45
CA THR A 336 41.04 -2.67 1.06
C THR A 336 40.08 -3.85 1.19
N ILE A 337 40.50 -5.08 0.87
CA ILE A 337 39.73 -6.30 1.13
C ILE A 337 39.52 -6.48 2.64
N VAL A 338 40.59 -6.39 3.44
CA VAL A 338 40.51 -6.53 4.91
C VAL A 338 39.56 -5.52 5.53
N VAL A 339 39.65 -4.23 5.16
CA VAL A 339 38.78 -3.18 5.69
C VAL A 339 37.32 -3.38 5.28
N LYS A 340 37.04 -3.90 4.09
CA LYS A 340 35.69 -4.31 3.68
C LYS A 340 35.18 -5.49 4.50
N SER A 341 36.01 -6.53 4.70
CA SER A 341 35.67 -7.68 5.53
C SER A 341 35.40 -7.27 6.98
N LEU A 342 36.20 -6.38 7.55
CA LEU A 342 35.98 -5.81 8.89
C LEU A 342 34.68 -5.01 8.98
N ARG A 343 34.32 -4.26 7.92
CA ARG A 343 33.04 -3.55 7.87
C ARG A 343 31.86 -4.51 7.85
N ILE A 344 31.93 -5.58 7.06
CA ILE A 344 30.88 -6.63 6.99
C ILE A 344 30.76 -7.34 8.34
N TYR A 345 31.89 -7.77 8.92
CA TYR A 345 31.96 -8.39 10.24
C TYR A 345 31.29 -7.51 11.30
N LYS A 346 31.56 -6.19 11.30
CA LYS A 346 30.94 -5.25 12.24
C LYS A 346 29.42 -5.13 12.06
N ILE A 347 28.89 -5.25 10.84
CA ILE A 347 27.44 -5.22 10.58
C ILE A 347 26.75 -6.46 11.18
N PHE A 348 27.37 -7.64 11.07
CA PHE A 348 26.79 -8.90 11.51
C PHE A 348 27.01 -9.23 12.99
N CYS A 349 28.19 -8.96 13.54
CA CYS A 349 28.57 -9.43 14.88
C CYS A 349 28.24 -8.46 16.02
N TYR A 350 27.93 -7.19 15.74
CA TYR A 350 27.58 -6.22 16.79
C TYR A 350 26.07 -6.16 17.06
N GLY A 351 25.70 -6.30 18.34
CA GLY A 351 24.32 -6.31 18.83
C GLY A 351 23.53 -5.02 18.56
N LYS A 352 22.19 -5.12 18.67
CA LYS A 352 21.26 -3.98 18.57
C LYS A 352 21.67 -2.90 19.60
N GLY A 353 21.90 -1.67 19.14
CA GLY A 353 22.23 -0.51 20.00
C GLY A 353 23.61 0.11 19.79
N THR A 354 24.55 -0.59 19.16
CA THR A 354 25.86 -0.01 18.79
C THR A 354 25.83 0.57 17.38
N LYS A 355 26.63 1.61 17.10
CA LYS A 355 26.76 2.19 15.75
C LYS A 355 27.37 1.14 14.81
N ARG A 356 26.50 0.43 14.07
CA ARG A 356 26.85 -0.67 13.16
C ARG A 356 27.75 -0.25 12.00
N ALA A 357 27.64 1.00 11.54
CA ALA A 357 28.45 1.49 10.43
C ALA A 357 29.84 1.99 10.91
N MET A 358 30.90 1.46 10.30
CA MET A 358 32.25 2.04 10.41
C MET A 358 32.27 3.37 9.65
N LYS A 359 32.79 4.44 10.28
CA LYS A 359 32.94 5.73 9.61
C LYS A 359 33.96 5.63 8.48
N ASN A 360 33.69 6.27 7.35
CA ASN A 360 34.61 6.31 6.21
C ASN A 360 36.00 6.84 6.63
N SER A 361 36.07 7.83 7.53
CA SER A 361 37.34 8.34 8.05
C SER A 361 38.18 7.26 8.74
N THR A 362 37.56 6.37 9.53
CA THR A 362 38.25 5.25 10.17
C THR A 362 38.73 4.22 9.15
N MET A 363 37.94 3.95 8.11
CA MET A 363 38.35 3.05 7.02
C MET A 363 39.60 3.59 6.31
N TYR A 364 39.61 4.88 5.94
CA TYR A 364 40.76 5.51 5.31
C TYR A 364 41.97 5.60 6.22
N LEU A 365 41.78 5.82 7.53
CA LEU A 365 42.86 5.81 8.51
C LEU A 365 43.57 4.44 8.55
N ILE A 366 42.81 3.34 8.56
CA ILE A 366 43.38 1.97 8.55
C ILE A 366 44.14 1.72 7.24
N ILE A 367 43.57 2.11 6.09
CA ILE A 367 44.24 1.95 4.80
C ILE A 367 45.54 2.75 4.77
N PHE A 368 45.47 4.03 5.18
CA PHE A 368 46.60 4.93 5.17
C PHE A 368 47.71 4.46 6.11
N SER A 369 47.39 4.06 7.35
CA SER A 369 48.41 3.59 8.30
C SER A 369 49.17 2.37 7.79
N TYR A 370 48.46 1.42 7.16
CA TYR A 370 49.06 0.21 6.60
C TYR A 370 49.94 0.51 5.38
N VAL A 371 49.46 1.38 4.47
CA VAL A 371 50.23 1.80 3.30
C VAL A 371 51.48 2.59 3.71
N SER A 372 51.35 3.52 4.67
CA SER A 372 52.49 4.26 5.22
C SER A 372 53.53 3.35 5.84
N PHE A 373 53.11 2.32 6.59
CA PHE A 373 54.01 1.33 7.17
C PHE A 373 54.84 0.61 6.10
N HIS A 374 54.21 0.11 5.04
CA HIS A 374 54.92 -0.53 3.93
C HIS A 374 55.85 0.43 3.18
N LEU A 375 55.44 1.70 2.99
CA LEU A 375 56.31 2.71 2.38
C LEU A 375 57.56 2.97 3.23
N ILE A 376 57.41 3.10 4.54
CA ILE A 376 58.54 3.30 5.46
C ILE A 376 59.52 2.12 5.40
N ILE A 377 59.02 0.88 5.43
CA ILE A 377 59.87 -0.33 5.30
C ILE A 377 60.63 -0.33 3.97
N ASN A 378 59.94 -0.03 2.87
CA ASN A 378 60.59 0.05 1.56
C ASN A 378 61.68 1.13 1.54
N ILE A 379 61.44 2.30 2.14
CA ILE A 379 62.45 3.38 2.26
C ILE A 379 63.66 2.91 3.07
N ILE A 380 63.43 2.24 4.21
CA ILE A 380 64.52 1.70 5.04
C ILE A 380 65.37 0.71 4.25
N TRP A 381 64.75 -0.19 3.47
CA TRP A 381 65.50 -1.13 2.63
C TRP A 381 66.29 -0.46 1.52
N ILE A 382 65.74 0.59 0.92
CA ILE A 382 66.45 1.38 -0.10
C ILE A 382 67.72 2.00 0.50
N ILE A 383 67.63 2.50 1.74
CA ILE A 383 68.75 3.14 2.43
C ILE A 383 69.78 2.10 2.92
N CYS A 384 69.33 1.01 3.53
CA CYS A 384 70.21 0.06 4.22
C CYS A 384 70.84 -0.99 3.32
N ASP A 385 70.08 -1.59 2.39
CA ASP A 385 70.43 -2.90 1.81
C ASP A 385 70.79 -2.86 0.31
N LYS A 386 70.95 -1.66 -0.27
CA LYS A 386 71.31 -1.38 -1.69
C LYS A 386 70.91 -2.49 -2.66
N ILE A 387 69.73 -2.38 -3.28
CA ILE A 387 69.27 -3.33 -4.30
C ILE A 387 70.36 -3.47 -5.38
N LYS A 388 70.86 -4.71 -5.55
CA LYS A 388 71.93 -5.00 -6.50
C LYS A 388 71.34 -5.47 -7.83
N LEU A 389 71.88 -4.93 -8.91
CA LEU A 389 71.64 -5.44 -10.25
C LEU A 389 72.63 -6.58 -10.49
N SER A 390 72.13 -7.81 -10.57
CA SER A 390 72.96 -8.98 -10.90
C SER A 390 72.70 -9.41 -12.34
N GLN A 391 73.73 -9.91 -13.02
CA GLN A 391 73.53 -10.68 -14.25
C GLN A 391 73.02 -12.08 -13.89
N GLY A 392 72.01 -12.55 -14.60
CA GLY A 392 71.55 -13.93 -14.60
C GLY A 392 71.68 -14.50 -16.01
N LEU A 393 71.75 -15.83 -16.12
CA LEU A 393 71.73 -16.56 -17.37
C LEU A 393 70.40 -17.30 -17.49
N THR A 394 69.80 -17.28 -18.67
CA THR A 394 68.66 -18.16 -19.03
C THR A 394 69.16 -19.57 -19.37
N ASP A 395 68.23 -20.51 -19.55
CA ASP A 395 68.54 -21.92 -19.89
C ASP A 395 69.27 -22.06 -21.24
N ASP A 396 69.13 -21.07 -22.14
CA ASP A 396 69.86 -20.95 -23.41
C ASP A 396 71.11 -20.06 -23.31
N PHE A 397 71.63 -19.84 -22.09
CA PHE A 397 72.83 -19.05 -21.80
C PHE A 397 72.79 -17.59 -22.26
N LYS A 398 71.61 -16.99 -22.41
CA LYS A 398 71.49 -15.54 -22.65
C LYS A 398 71.59 -14.79 -21.33
N GLU A 399 72.41 -13.74 -21.32
CA GLU A 399 72.54 -12.87 -20.16
C GLU A 399 71.33 -11.94 -20.03
N TYR A 400 70.80 -11.80 -18.82
CA TYR A 400 69.78 -10.81 -18.49
C TYR A 400 70.09 -10.15 -17.15
N LYS A 401 69.73 -8.87 -17.01
CA LYS A 401 69.84 -8.14 -15.74
C LYS A 401 68.66 -8.54 -14.84
N LYS A 402 68.92 -8.95 -13.60
CA LYS A 402 67.89 -9.26 -12.59
C LYS A 402 68.09 -8.35 -11.37
N CYS A 403 66.98 -7.84 -10.84
CA CYS A 403 66.99 -7.13 -9.56
C CYS A 403 67.10 -8.18 -8.44
N THR A 404 68.19 -8.14 -7.66
CA THR A 404 68.33 -8.99 -6.48
C THR A 404 67.91 -8.22 -5.24
N LEU A 405 66.85 -8.71 -4.60
CA LEU A 405 66.33 -8.14 -3.36
C LEU A 405 67.10 -8.72 -2.16
N PRO A 406 67.29 -7.94 -1.09
CA PRO A 406 67.98 -8.42 0.10
C PRO A 406 67.20 -9.55 0.79
N LYS A 407 67.93 -10.49 1.41
CA LYS A 407 67.34 -11.67 2.09
C LYS A 407 66.38 -11.29 3.22
N THR A 408 66.54 -10.11 3.80
CA THR A 408 65.66 -9.51 4.82
C THR A 408 64.22 -9.34 4.32
N ASN A 409 63.99 -9.24 3.01
CA ASN A 409 62.66 -9.15 2.41
C ASN A 409 61.82 -10.43 2.63
N ILE A 410 62.47 -11.59 2.79
CA ILE A 410 61.79 -12.89 3.04
C ILE A 410 61.11 -12.90 4.42
N ILE A 411 61.65 -12.17 5.40
CA ILE A 411 61.14 -12.15 6.78
C ILE A 411 59.81 -11.38 6.85
N CYS A 412 59.67 -10.31 6.06
CA CYS A 412 58.48 -9.46 6.09
C CYS A 412 57.25 -10.14 5.45
N PHE A 413 57.45 -10.90 4.37
CA PHE A 413 56.34 -11.61 3.72
C PHE A 413 55.84 -12.83 4.50
N ARG A 414 56.72 -13.57 5.20
CA ARG A 414 56.31 -14.75 5.97
C ARG A 414 55.59 -14.41 7.27
N GLY A 415 55.98 -13.33 7.95
CA GLY A 415 55.37 -12.94 9.23
C GLY A 415 53.92 -12.47 9.14
N ILE A 416 53.47 -11.96 7.98
CA ILE A 416 52.11 -11.40 7.82
C ILE A 416 51.12 -12.45 7.28
N LEU A 417 51.58 -13.47 6.54
CA LEU A 417 50.73 -14.53 5.99
C LEU A 417 50.52 -15.73 6.93
N THR A 418 51.10 -15.69 8.13
CA THR A 418 50.95 -16.74 9.16
C THR A 418 50.06 -16.32 10.35
N ILE A 419 49.35 -15.20 10.22
CA ILE A 419 48.28 -14.73 11.12
C ILE A 419 47.00 -14.62 10.29
#